data_AF-A0AAU8ILP7-F1
#
_entry.id   AF-A0AAU8ILP7-F1
#
_cell.length_a   1.000
_cell.length_b   1.000
_cell.length_c   1.000
_cell.angle_alpha   90.00
_cell.angle_beta   90.00
_cell.angle_gamma   90.00
#
_symmetry.space_group_name_H-M   'P 1'
#
loop_
_entity.id
_entity.type
_entity.pdbx_description
1 polymer ?
#
loop_
_entity_poly.entity_id
_entity_poly.type
_entity_poly.pdbx_seq_one_letter_code
_entity_poly.pdbx_strand_id
1 'polypeptide(L)'
;MVGIAVLGGCAAWSLITATARAGRPEGVLLAVLAVAAGYAGGRIAGGLAPVATSCAVAAGGLCLAVASPQTVPAPNTSAPPGGAGATAALLVLSTGALSCAAWATRARRPRIALHLLSAGTVVVGVLAGSGAGAAASCGVVLCALGSARARHRAGALAGLGFGTAAVAGLGVGLADGALPPGPASFLEDELSEHRVRLWHRALDLAASDPVLGAGPGRFEDFGTVSAASPVPDARPHSAVLQVAAEQGFIGLALLTAAYGWLLYVLWRSARSTQVVLTAGAALTAVAMLATVGNALSFTAVTVGAGLLGGIATAVPFGDEPPDDDAAAPEFVRDGRGG
;
A
#
# COMPACT_ATOMS: atom_id res chain seq x y z
N MET A 1 -2.47 7.63 18.95
CA MET A 1 -2.04 9.04 18.82
C MET A 1 -1.09 9.27 17.65
N VAL A 2 0.02 8.52 17.51
CA VAL A 2 0.99 8.73 16.40
C VAL A 2 0.36 8.72 15.00
N GLY A 3 -0.53 7.77 14.69
CA GLY A 3 -1.20 7.72 13.38
C GLY A 3 -2.10 8.93 13.09
N ILE A 4 -2.77 9.46 14.11
CA ILE A 4 -3.59 10.68 14.00
C ILE A 4 -2.68 11.88 13.73
N ALA A 5 -1.54 11.97 14.40
CA ALA A 5 -0.57 13.05 14.18
C ALA A 5 0.01 13.01 12.75
N VAL A 6 0.34 11.82 12.24
CA VAL A 6 0.88 11.67 10.88
C VAL A 6 -0.18 12.00 9.82
N LEU A 7 -1.37 11.40 9.89
CA LEU A 7 -2.45 11.67 8.94
C LEU A 7 -2.96 13.11 9.03
N GLY A 8 -3.07 13.65 10.25
CA GLY A 8 -3.38 15.07 10.49
C GLY A 8 -2.30 15.99 9.94
N GLY A 9 -1.02 15.60 10.04
CA GLY A 9 0.10 16.29 9.40
C GLY A 9 -0.02 16.32 7.88
N CYS A 10 -0.35 15.19 7.24
CA CYS A 10 -0.62 15.12 5.80
C CYS A 10 -1.74 16.08 5.38
N ALA A 11 -2.85 16.09 6.12
CA ALA A 11 -4.00 16.94 5.84
C ALA A 11 -3.70 18.44 6.09
N ALA A 12 -3.02 18.76 7.18
CA ALA A 12 -2.63 20.13 7.49
C ALA A 12 -1.63 20.66 6.44
N TRP A 13 -0.65 19.85 6.05
CA TRP A 13 0.33 20.24 5.04
C TRP A 13 -0.30 20.45 3.66
N SER A 14 -1.24 19.58 3.25
CA SER A 14 -1.95 19.78 1.97
C SER A 14 -2.76 21.06 1.96
N LEU A 15 -3.38 21.45 3.08
CA LEU A 15 -4.08 22.73 3.22
C LEU A 15 -3.13 23.93 3.21
N ILE A 16 -2.00 23.86 3.92
CA ILE A 16 -0.98 24.93 3.95
C ILE A 16 -0.41 25.16 2.55
N THR A 17 0.00 24.08 1.87
CA THR A 17 0.55 24.17 0.51
C THR A 17 -0.51 24.62 -0.50
N ALA A 18 -1.77 24.16 -0.37
CA ALA A 18 -2.87 24.62 -1.22
C ALA A 18 -3.14 26.12 -1.05
N THR A 19 -3.20 26.63 0.18
CA THR A 19 -3.41 28.05 0.44
C THR A 19 -2.25 28.91 -0.03
N ALA A 20 -1.01 28.45 0.14
CA ALA A 20 0.18 29.16 -0.30
C ALA A 20 0.37 29.17 -1.83
N ARG A 21 -0.12 28.15 -2.54
CA ARG A 21 0.16 27.93 -3.97
C ARG A 21 -1.10 27.86 -4.84
N ALA A 22 -2.26 28.26 -4.34
CA ALA A 22 -3.56 28.12 -5.02
C ALA A 22 -3.84 26.68 -5.50
N GLY A 23 -3.42 25.69 -4.71
CA GLY A 23 -3.57 24.27 -5.02
C GLY A 23 -4.96 23.71 -4.68
N ARG A 24 -5.17 22.44 -5.06
CA ARG A 24 -6.40 21.67 -4.91
C ARG A 24 -6.16 20.48 -3.98
N PRO A 25 -6.40 20.63 -2.64
CA PRO A 25 -6.03 19.62 -1.66
C PRO A 25 -7.03 18.45 -1.57
N GLU A 26 -8.15 18.50 -2.30
CA GLU A 26 -9.28 17.58 -2.15
C GLU A 26 -8.86 16.12 -2.36
N GLY A 27 -7.99 15.84 -3.34
CA GLY A 27 -7.49 14.50 -3.60
C GLY A 27 -6.71 13.91 -2.42
N VAL A 28 -5.83 14.70 -1.81
CA VAL A 28 -5.04 14.28 -0.64
C VAL A 28 -5.95 14.09 0.58
N LEU A 29 -6.89 15.00 0.81
CA LEU A 29 -7.84 14.91 1.93
C LEU A 29 -8.73 13.68 1.82
N LEU A 30 -9.24 13.37 0.61
CA LEU A 30 -10.01 12.16 0.35
C LEU A 30 -9.17 10.90 0.58
N ALA A 31 -7.91 10.89 0.14
CA ALA A 31 -7.01 9.77 0.38
C ALA A 31 -6.74 9.56 1.88
N VAL A 32 -6.47 10.64 2.64
CA VAL A 32 -6.26 10.57 4.10
C VAL A 32 -7.51 10.05 4.81
N LEU A 33 -8.69 10.57 4.45
CA LEU A 33 -9.97 10.12 5.01
C LEU A 33 -10.24 8.64 4.69
N ALA A 34 -9.98 8.24 3.44
CA ALA A 34 -10.13 6.86 2.97
C ALA A 34 -9.23 5.89 3.75
N VAL A 35 -7.95 6.22 3.93
CA VAL A 35 -7.02 5.41 4.73
C VAL A 35 -7.48 5.35 6.18
N ALA A 36 -7.85 6.47 6.79
CA ALA A 36 -8.30 6.52 8.18
C ALA A 36 -9.56 5.70 8.41
N ALA A 37 -10.58 5.87 7.57
CA ALA A 37 -11.84 5.14 7.64
C ALA A 37 -11.64 3.64 7.39
N GLY A 38 -10.86 3.28 6.36
CA GLY A 38 -10.50 1.90 6.08
C GLY A 38 -9.75 1.26 7.25
N TYR A 39 -8.77 1.96 7.82
CA TYR A 39 -8.01 1.48 8.97
C TYR A 39 -8.87 1.26 10.21
N ALA A 40 -9.74 2.22 10.56
CA ALA A 40 -10.66 2.09 11.68
C ALA A 40 -11.66 0.94 11.46
N GLY A 41 -12.30 0.89 10.29
CA GLY A 41 -13.24 -0.18 9.94
C GLY A 41 -12.60 -1.56 9.94
N GLY A 42 -11.39 -1.68 9.39
CA GLY A 42 -10.61 -2.91 9.37
C GLY A 42 -10.22 -3.39 10.77
N ARG A 43 -9.85 -2.47 11.67
CA ARG A 43 -9.57 -2.81 13.07
C ARG A 43 -10.80 -3.35 13.80
N ILE A 44 -11.94 -2.67 13.65
CA ILE A 44 -13.19 -3.05 14.32
C ILE A 44 -13.70 -4.39 13.79
N ALA A 45 -13.90 -4.49 12.48
CA ALA A 45 -14.42 -5.71 11.85
C ALA A 45 -13.44 -6.89 11.98
N GLY A 46 -12.14 -6.64 11.81
CA GLY A 46 -11.10 -7.66 11.98
C GLY A 46 -10.95 -8.18 13.41
N GLY A 47 -11.31 -7.37 14.42
CA GLY A 47 -11.37 -7.81 15.81
C GLY A 47 -12.53 -8.77 16.07
N LEU A 48 -13.67 -8.54 15.42
CA LEU A 48 -14.88 -9.35 15.56
C LEU A 48 -14.83 -10.66 14.75
N ALA A 49 -14.47 -10.58 13.47
CA ALA A 49 -14.54 -11.71 12.54
C ALA A 49 -13.40 -11.68 11.52
N PRO A 50 -12.13 -11.89 11.94
CA PRO A 50 -10.95 -11.65 11.11
C PRO A 50 -10.98 -12.35 9.74
N VAL A 51 -11.40 -13.61 9.70
CA VAL A 51 -11.46 -14.40 8.46
C VAL A 51 -12.57 -13.87 7.54
N ALA A 52 -13.77 -13.62 8.07
CA ALA A 52 -14.89 -13.13 7.28
C ALA A 52 -14.62 -11.72 6.74
N THR A 53 -14.05 -10.84 7.56
CA THR A 53 -13.64 -9.49 7.14
C THR A 53 -12.61 -9.54 6.03
N SER A 54 -11.55 -10.36 6.18
CA SER A 54 -10.55 -10.53 5.13
C SER A 54 -11.14 -11.07 3.82
N CYS A 55 -12.04 -12.06 3.89
CA CYS A 55 -12.72 -12.58 2.70
C CYS A 55 -13.61 -11.52 2.04
N ALA A 56 -14.35 -10.72 2.81
CA ALA A 56 -15.17 -9.64 2.28
C ALA A 56 -14.34 -8.54 1.60
N VAL A 57 -13.21 -8.15 2.20
CA VAL A 57 -12.27 -7.20 1.59
C VAL A 57 -11.69 -7.76 0.29
N ALA A 58 -11.30 -9.03 0.26
CA ALA A 58 -10.79 -9.66 -0.94
C ALA A 58 -11.85 -9.75 -2.05
N ALA A 59 -13.08 -10.13 -1.71
CA ALA A 59 -14.19 -10.18 -2.67
C ALA A 59 -14.49 -8.80 -3.25
N GLY A 60 -14.57 -7.76 -2.40
CA GLY A 60 -14.78 -6.39 -2.83
C GLY A 60 -13.67 -5.89 -3.75
N GLY A 61 -12.40 -6.12 -3.39
CA GLY A 61 -11.25 -5.76 -4.22
C GLY A 61 -11.24 -6.47 -5.57
N LEU A 62 -11.54 -7.77 -5.60
CA LEU A 62 -11.60 -8.55 -6.83
C LEU A 62 -12.77 -8.14 -7.72
N CYS A 63 -13.96 -7.90 -7.14
CA CYS A 63 -15.11 -7.39 -7.88
C CYS A 63 -14.80 -6.05 -8.52
N LEU A 64 -14.15 -5.12 -7.81
CA LEU A 64 -13.74 -3.83 -8.36
C LEU A 64 -12.67 -3.99 -9.46
N ALA A 65 -11.70 -4.89 -9.27
CA ALA A 65 -10.67 -5.17 -10.26
C ALA A 65 -11.25 -5.73 -11.57
N VAL A 66 -12.27 -6.60 -11.49
CA VAL A 66 -12.94 -7.21 -12.65
C VAL A 66 -13.97 -6.29 -13.28
N ALA A 67 -14.72 -5.51 -12.48
CA ALA A 67 -15.72 -4.58 -12.96
C ALA A 67 -15.12 -3.32 -13.60
N SER A 68 -13.83 -3.04 -13.37
CA SER A 68 -13.12 -1.96 -14.06
C SER A 68 -13.01 -2.31 -15.54
N PRO A 69 -13.64 -1.54 -16.46
CA PRO A 69 -13.63 -1.86 -17.88
C PRO A 69 -12.20 -1.83 -18.44
N GLN A 70 -11.64 -3.00 -18.74
CA GLN A 70 -10.43 -3.17 -19.56
C GLN A 70 -10.66 -4.09 -20.77
N THR A 71 -11.91 -4.41 -21.07
CA THR A 71 -12.24 -5.51 -21.98
C THR A 71 -12.49 -5.04 -23.42
N VAL A 72 -11.48 -4.50 -24.12
CA VAL A 72 -11.23 -4.72 -25.56
C VAL A 72 -9.75 -4.35 -25.85
N PRO A 73 -8.90 -5.26 -26.36
CA PRO A 73 -7.63 -4.87 -26.97
C PRO A 73 -7.93 -4.07 -28.23
N ALA A 74 -7.78 -2.74 -28.17
CA ALA A 74 -7.73 -1.95 -29.40
C ALA A 74 -6.45 -2.35 -30.15
N PRO A 75 -6.52 -2.72 -31.44
CA PRO A 75 -5.32 -2.96 -32.22
C PRO A 75 -4.60 -1.60 -32.32
N ASN A 76 -3.44 -1.51 -31.67
CA ASN A 76 -2.48 -0.39 -31.75
C ASN A 76 -2.67 0.81 -30.81
N THR A 77 -3.33 0.68 -29.66
CA THR A 77 -3.20 1.69 -28.58
C THR A 77 -3.00 1.04 -27.22
N SER A 78 -1.84 1.32 -26.62
CA SER A 78 -1.56 1.08 -25.21
C SER A 78 -2.69 1.69 -24.37
N ALA A 79 -3.44 0.83 -23.67
CA ALA A 79 -4.55 1.25 -22.81
C ALA A 79 -4.14 2.41 -21.88
N PRO A 80 -5.05 3.33 -21.53
CA PRO A 80 -4.73 4.45 -20.64
C PRO A 80 -4.11 3.90 -19.34
N PRO A 81 -2.83 4.21 -19.05
CA PRO A 81 -2.03 3.47 -18.07
C PRO A 81 -2.52 3.65 -16.62
N GLY A 82 -3.34 4.66 -16.34
CA GLY A 82 -3.88 4.92 -15.01
C GLY A 82 -4.80 3.83 -14.45
N GLY A 83 -5.58 3.14 -15.31
CA GLY A 83 -6.48 2.07 -14.85
C GLY A 83 -5.74 0.78 -14.49
N ALA A 84 -4.64 0.48 -15.17
CA ALA A 84 -3.85 -0.74 -14.95
C ALA A 84 -3.22 -0.78 -13.55
N GLY A 85 -2.77 0.37 -13.04
CA GLY A 85 -2.20 0.50 -11.70
C GLY A 85 -3.22 0.25 -10.58
N ALA A 86 -4.45 0.75 -10.74
CA ALA A 86 -5.54 0.51 -9.79
C ALA A 86 -5.92 -0.97 -9.72
N THR A 87 -6.12 -1.61 -10.87
CA THR A 87 -6.43 -3.05 -10.95
C THR A 87 -5.32 -3.88 -10.32
N ALA A 88 -4.05 -3.57 -10.62
CA ALA A 88 -2.90 -4.26 -10.02
C ALA A 88 -2.90 -4.14 -8.48
N ALA A 89 -3.11 -2.93 -7.95
CA ALA A 89 -3.15 -2.70 -6.50
C ALA A 89 -4.34 -3.40 -5.83
N LEU A 90 -5.52 -3.39 -6.45
CA LEU A 90 -6.70 -4.10 -5.93
C LEU A 90 -6.50 -5.63 -5.92
N LEU A 91 -5.84 -6.19 -6.93
CA LEU A 91 -5.44 -7.60 -6.93
C LEU A 91 -4.50 -7.90 -5.77
N VAL A 92 -3.43 -7.12 -5.61
CA VAL A 92 -2.45 -7.27 -4.52
C VAL A 92 -3.11 -7.19 -3.14
N LEU A 93 -4.02 -6.24 -2.93
CA LEU A 93 -4.77 -6.09 -1.68
C LEU A 93 -5.69 -7.31 -1.43
N SER A 94 -6.33 -7.82 -2.48
CA SER A 94 -7.17 -9.01 -2.40
C SER A 94 -6.36 -10.27 -2.07
N THR A 95 -5.20 -10.44 -2.71
CA THR A 95 -4.22 -11.49 -2.42
C THR A 95 -3.76 -11.42 -0.96
N GLY A 96 -3.38 -10.23 -0.51
CA GLY A 96 -2.94 -9.98 0.87
C GLY A 96 -4.03 -10.33 1.88
N ALA A 97 -5.27 -9.92 1.63
CA ALA A 97 -6.41 -10.22 2.48
C ALA A 97 -6.71 -11.73 2.55
N LEU A 98 -6.74 -12.45 1.41
CA LEU A 98 -6.92 -13.91 1.38
C LEU A 98 -5.79 -14.65 2.10
N SER A 99 -4.55 -14.21 1.92
CA SER A 99 -3.40 -14.78 2.63
C SER A 99 -3.46 -14.54 4.13
N CYS A 100 -3.90 -13.35 4.56
CA CYS A 100 -4.14 -13.06 5.98
C CYS A 100 -5.27 -13.96 6.54
N ALA A 101 -6.36 -14.14 5.78
CA ALA A 101 -7.45 -15.03 6.16
C ALA A 101 -6.96 -16.48 6.34
N ALA A 102 -6.14 -16.97 5.40
CA ALA A 102 -5.58 -18.32 5.45
C ALA A 102 -4.79 -18.55 6.75
N TRP A 103 -3.93 -17.60 7.12
CA TRP A 103 -3.14 -17.68 8.35
C TRP A 103 -3.96 -17.46 9.64
N ALA A 104 -5.07 -16.73 9.55
CA ALA A 104 -6.00 -16.55 10.68
C ALA A 104 -6.87 -17.80 10.94
N THR A 105 -7.09 -18.66 9.94
CA THR A 105 -7.85 -19.91 10.13
C THR A 105 -7.05 -20.98 10.87
N ARG A 106 -7.68 -21.67 11.83
CA ARG A 106 -7.06 -22.81 12.56
C ARG A 106 -7.15 -24.14 11.80
N ALA A 107 -8.21 -24.33 11.02
CA ALA A 107 -8.45 -25.59 10.30
C ALA A 107 -7.65 -25.70 8.99
N ARG A 108 -7.08 -26.87 8.73
CA ARG A 108 -6.19 -27.12 7.58
C ARG A 108 -6.90 -26.98 6.23
N ARG A 109 -8.12 -27.51 6.10
CA ARG A 109 -8.89 -27.47 4.84
C ARG A 109 -9.20 -26.03 4.36
N PRO A 110 -9.83 -25.16 5.18
CA PRO A 110 -10.09 -23.79 4.75
C PRO A 110 -8.80 -22.98 4.55
N ARG A 111 -7.74 -23.25 5.33
CA ARG A 111 -6.43 -22.62 5.11
C ARG A 111 -5.89 -22.91 3.70
N ILE A 112 -5.91 -24.17 3.27
CA ILE A 112 -5.46 -24.57 1.92
C ILE A 112 -6.35 -23.90 0.86
N ALA A 113 -7.67 -23.93 1.02
CA ALA A 113 -8.60 -23.29 0.08
C ALA A 113 -8.31 -21.79 -0.06
N LEU A 114 -8.05 -21.08 1.03
CA LEU A 114 -7.75 -19.64 1.01
C LEU A 114 -6.39 -19.33 0.36
N HIS A 115 -5.36 -20.16 0.55
CA HIS A 115 -4.10 -20.03 -0.19
C HIS A 115 -4.27 -20.30 -1.68
N LEU A 116 -5.10 -21.28 -2.06
CA LEU A 116 -5.42 -21.53 -3.47
C LEU A 116 -6.19 -20.36 -4.09
N LEU A 117 -7.17 -19.78 -3.38
CA LEU A 117 -7.87 -18.57 -3.82
C LEU A 117 -6.90 -17.38 -3.96
N SER A 118 -5.97 -17.24 -3.00
CA SER A 118 -4.91 -16.23 -3.09
C SER A 118 -4.03 -16.44 -4.32
N ALA A 119 -3.64 -17.68 -4.65
CA ALA A 119 -2.92 -17.98 -5.89
C ALA A 119 -3.78 -17.70 -7.14
N GLY A 120 -5.10 -17.94 -7.06
CA GLY A 120 -6.05 -17.62 -8.12
C GLY A 120 -6.05 -16.14 -8.52
N THR A 121 -5.79 -15.21 -7.59
CA THR A 121 -5.67 -13.79 -7.92
C THR A 121 -4.53 -13.47 -8.89
N VAL A 122 -3.45 -14.27 -8.89
CA VAL A 122 -2.35 -14.17 -9.86
C VAL A 122 -2.86 -14.50 -11.26
N VAL A 123 -3.64 -15.58 -11.39
CA VAL A 123 -4.25 -15.99 -12.66
C VAL A 123 -5.21 -14.91 -13.17
N VAL A 124 -6.03 -14.34 -12.28
CA VAL A 124 -6.91 -13.21 -12.66
C VAL A 124 -6.10 -12.03 -13.18
N GLY A 125 -4.96 -11.70 -12.55
CA GLY A 125 -4.06 -10.65 -13.04
C GLY A 125 -3.52 -10.92 -14.45
N VAL A 126 -3.12 -12.16 -14.73
CA VAL A 126 -2.67 -12.57 -16.07
C VAL A 126 -3.81 -12.47 -17.10
N LEU A 127 -5.00 -12.98 -16.76
CA LEU A 127 -6.17 -12.94 -17.64
C LEU A 127 -6.66 -11.51 -17.90
N ALA A 128 -6.50 -10.62 -16.93
CA ALA A 128 -6.78 -9.19 -17.05
C ALA A 128 -5.69 -8.41 -17.81
N GLY A 129 -4.61 -9.07 -18.27
CA GLY A 129 -3.49 -8.43 -18.96
C GLY A 129 -2.61 -7.55 -18.06
N SER A 130 -2.73 -7.67 -16.73
CA SER A 130 -1.96 -6.88 -15.77
C SER A 130 -0.73 -7.65 -15.29
N GLY A 131 0.36 -7.59 -16.07
CA GLY A 131 1.64 -8.24 -15.73
C GLY A 131 2.19 -7.80 -14.37
N ALA A 132 2.14 -6.49 -14.08
CA ALA A 132 2.56 -5.93 -12.80
C ALA A 132 1.70 -6.44 -11.63
N GLY A 133 0.37 -6.51 -11.81
CA GLY A 133 -0.55 -7.04 -10.81
C GLY A 133 -0.31 -8.53 -10.52
N ALA A 134 -0.09 -9.33 -11.56
CA ALA A 134 0.23 -10.75 -11.43
C ALA A 134 1.57 -10.98 -10.71
N ALA A 135 2.63 -10.27 -11.12
CA ALA A 135 3.96 -10.37 -10.51
C ALA A 135 3.94 -9.93 -9.03
N ALA A 136 3.32 -8.79 -8.72
CA ALA A 136 3.19 -8.31 -7.35
C ALA A 136 2.37 -9.27 -6.47
N SER A 137 1.24 -9.77 -6.98
CA SER A 137 0.41 -10.75 -6.27
C SER A 137 1.15 -12.07 -6.04
N CYS A 138 1.93 -12.53 -7.02
CA CYS A 138 2.79 -13.71 -6.87
C CYS A 138 3.84 -13.48 -5.76
N GLY A 139 4.49 -12.31 -5.75
CA GLY A 139 5.39 -11.90 -4.68
C GLY A 139 4.74 -11.95 -3.30
N VAL A 140 3.50 -11.45 -3.17
CA VAL A 140 2.73 -11.54 -1.92
C VAL A 140 2.45 -12.99 -1.52
N VAL A 141 2.04 -13.86 -2.44
CA VAL A 141 1.82 -15.30 -2.16
C VAL A 141 3.11 -15.97 -1.69
N LEU A 142 4.23 -15.71 -2.35
CA LEU A 142 5.53 -16.26 -1.97
C LEU A 142 5.97 -15.75 -0.58
N CYS A 143 5.80 -14.45 -0.32
CA CYS A 143 6.04 -13.87 0.99
C CYS A 143 5.12 -14.49 2.06
N ALA A 144 3.86 -14.75 1.71
CA ALA A 144 2.89 -15.38 2.60
C ALA A 144 3.30 -16.79 2.99
N LEU A 145 3.73 -17.61 2.04
CA LEU A 145 4.23 -18.97 2.27
C LEU A 145 5.59 -18.96 3.00
N GLY A 146 6.45 -18.01 2.66
CA GLY A 146 7.76 -17.80 3.30
C GLY A 146 7.67 -17.30 4.73
N SER A 147 6.59 -16.58 5.10
CA SER A 147 6.39 -16.02 6.44
C SER A 147 6.37 -17.09 7.55
N ALA A 148 5.99 -18.33 7.20
CA ALA A 148 6.05 -19.47 8.12
C ALA A 148 7.47 -19.80 8.62
N ARG A 149 8.50 -19.39 7.87
CA ARG A 149 9.92 -19.61 8.19
C ARG A 149 10.59 -18.39 8.81
N ALA A 150 9.90 -17.26 8.89
CA ALA A 150 10.48 -16.01 9.37
C ALA A 150 10.70 -16.06 10.90
N ARG A 151 11.97 -16.04 11.31
CA ARG A 151 12.36 -16.00 12.73
C ARG A 151 12.32 -14.58 13.33
N HIS A 152 12.55 -13.55 12.50
CA HIS A 152 12.66 -12.16 12.95
C HIS A 152 11.68 -11.25 12.20
N ARG A 153 10.52 -11.01 12.81
CA ARG A 153 9.47 -10.12 12.28
C ARG A 153 10.00 -8.72 11.97
N ALA A 154 10.80 -8.14 12.87
CA ALA A 154 11.36 -6.80 12.69
C ALA A 154 12.28 -6.72 11.46
N GLY A 155 13.19 -7.69 11.30
CA GLY A 155 14.09 -7.75 10.14
C GLY A 155 13.35 -7.91 8.82
N ALA A 156 12.30 -8.73 8.78
CA ALA A 156 11.49 -8.88 7.58
C ALA A 156 10.73 -7.60 7.21
N LEU A 157 10.13 -6.90 8.19
CA LEU A 157 9.47 -5.60 7.95
C LEU A 157 10.47 -4.51 7.54
N ALA A 158 11.66 -4.50 8.13
CA ALA A 158 12.73 -3.58 7.73
C ALA A 158 13.19 -3.85 6.28
N GLY A 159 13.33 -5.12 5.90
CA GLY A 159 13.64 -5.51 4.52
C GLY A 159 12.58 -5.07 3.51
N LEU A 160 11.30 -5.16 3.87
CA LEU A 160 10.20 -4.62 3.05
C LEU A 160 10.28 -3.09 2.90
N GLY A 161 10.54 -2.38 4.01
CA GLY A 161 10.73 -0.93 3.99
C GLY A 161 11.92 -0.51 3.13
N PHE A 162 13.04 -1.20 3.28
CA PHE A 162 14.25 -0.99 2.45
C PHE A 162 13.97 -1.26 0.98
N GLY A 163 13.25 -2.34 0.66
CA GLY A 163 12.85 -2.64 -0.71
C GLY A 163 12.02 -1.51 -1.34
N THR A 164 11.04 -0.96 -0.62
CA THR A 164 10.27 0.20 -1.12
C THR A 164 11.15 1.42 -1.34
N ALA A 165 12.05 1.72 -0.40
CA ALA A 165 12.97 2.84 -0.51
C ALA A 165 13.94 2.68 -1.71
N ALA A 166 14.42 1.46 -1.96
CA ALA A 166 15.26 1.15 -3.10
C ALA A 166 14.51 1.36 -4.43
N VAL A 167 13.26 0.89 -4.55
CA VAL A 167 12.44 1.11 -5.75
C VAL A 167 12.15 2.60 -5.98
N ALA A 168 11.81 3.34 -4.91
CA ALA A 168 11.62 4.79 -5.00
C ALA A 168 12.91 5.50 -5.44
N GLY A 169 14.05 5.13 -4.85
CA GLY A 169 15.36 5.69 -5.19
C GLY A 169 15.80 5.37 -6.62
N LEU A 170 15.53 4.15 -7.11
CA LEU A 170 15.75 3.79 -8.52
C LEU A 170 14.88 4.62 -9.46
N GLY A 171 13.61 4.86 -9.11
CA GLY A 171 12.72 5.73 -9.90
C GLY A 171 13.23 7.17 -9.98
N VAL A 172 13.70 7.71 -8.85
CA VAL A 172 14.34 9.04 -8.80
C VAL A 172 15.65 9.05 -9.59
N GLY A 173 16.51 8.05 -9.44
CA GLY A 173 17.79 7.97 -10.16
C GLY A 173 17.62 7.83 -11.67
N LEU A 174 16.58 7.11 -12.12
CA LEU A 174 16.21 7.06 -13.54
C LEU A 174 15.75 8.45 -14.02
N ALA A 175 14.90 9.10 -13.23
CA ALA A 175 14.38 10.42 -13.54
C ALA A 175 15.44 11.53 -13.51
N ASP A 176 16.55 11.35 -12.79
CA ASP A 176 17.68 12.30 -12.73
C ASP A 176 18.77 11.97 -13.77
N GLY A 177 18.61 10.90 -14.55
CA GLY A 177 19.64 10.41 -15.46
C GLY A 177 20.91 9.91 -14.77
N ALA A 178 20.83 9.60 -13.47
CA ALA A 178 21.96 9.15 -12.64
C ALA A 178 22.25 7.65 -12.76
N LEU A 179 21.42 6.89 -13.48
CA LEU A 179 21.62 5.45 -13.69
C LEU A 179 22.65 5.17 -14.80
N PRO A 180 23.47 4.10 -14.64
CA PRO A 180 24.35 3.64 -15.70
C PRO A 180 23.57 3.28 -16.99
N PRO A 181 24.18 3.38 -18.18
CA PRO A 181 23.48 3.21 -19.47
C PRO A 181 22.72 1.89 -19.61
N GLY A 182 23.24 0.78 -19.06
CA GLY A 182 22.62 -0.55 -19.17
C GLY A 182 21.27 -0.67 -18.46
N PRO A 183 21.18 -0.48 -17.13
CA PRO A 183 19.89 -0.51 -16.43
C PRO A 183 18.96 0.63 -16.85
N ALA A 184 19.48 1.80 -17.25
CA ALA A 184 18.66 2.88 -17.77
C ALA A 184 17.94 2.47 -19.06
N SER A 185 18.66 1.92 -20.06
CA SER A 185 18.05 1.53 -21.34
C SER A 185 17.00 0.44 -21.20
N PHE A 186 17.23 -0.55 -20.33
CA PHE A 186 16.25 -1.62 -20.07
C PHE A 186 14.96 -1.07 -19.43
N LEU A 187 15.09 -0.11 -18.52
CA LEU A 187 13.93 0.51 -17.85
C LEU A 187 13.22 1.51 -18.77
N GLU A 188 13.92 2.22 -19.64
CA GLU A 188 13.37 3.12 -20.67
C GLU A 188 12.67 2.37 -21.80
N ASP A 189 13.13 1.18 -22.17
CA ASP A 189 12.43 0.33 -23.14
C ASP A 189 11.08 -0.16 -22.58
N GLU A 190 11.03 -0.44 -21.27
CA GLU A 190 9.81 -0.86 -20.57
C GLU A 190 8.90 0.32 -20.18
N LEU A 191 9.48 1.48 -19.86
CA LEU A 191 8.80 2.73 -19.52
C LEU A 191 8.82 3.66 -20.72
N SER A 192 7.68 3.82 -21.40
CA SER A 192 7.59 4.68 -22.58
C SER A 192 8.33 6.03 -22.42
N GLU A 193 9.04 6.46 -23.46
CA GLU A 193 9.85 7.68 -23.47
C GLU A 193 9.09 8.92 -22.96
N HIS A 194 7.78 8.97 -23.22
CA HIS A 194 6.88 10.00 -22.70
C HIS A 194 6.80 10.03 -21.17
N ARG A 195 6.77 8.88 -20.50
CA ARG A 195 6.72 8.76 -19.04
C ARG A 195 8.03 9.24 -18.40
N VAL A 196 9.17 8.87 -18.98
CA VAL A 196 10.48 9.30 -18.48
C VAL A 196 10.61 10.83 -18.53
N ARG A 197 10.13 11.47 -19.60
CA ARG A 197 10.07 12.94 -19.69
C ARG A 197 9.18 13.58 -18.61
N LEU A 198 8.03 12.98 -18.31
CA LEU A 198 7.16 13.47 -17.22
C LEU A 198 7.81 13.32 -15.85
N TRP A 199 8.62 12.28 -15.65
CA TRP A 199 9.38 12.08 -14.42
C TRP A 199 10.51 13.10 -14.24
N HIS A 200 11.30 13.34 -15.30
CA HIS A 200 12.31 14.40 -15.32
C HIS A 200 11.70 15.76 -14.94
N ARG A 201 10.56 16.11 -15.56
CA ARG A 201 9.84 17.35 -15.26
C ARG A 201 9.41 17.45 -13.79
N ALA A 202 8.97 16.34 -13.21
CA ALA A 202 8.59 16.31 -11.80
C ALA A 202 9.77 16.56 -10.87
N LEU A 203 10.96 16.09 -11.23
CA LEU A 203 12.18 16.45 -10.51
C LEU A 203 12.55 17.92 -10.71
N ASP A 204 12.47 18.45 -11.93
CA ASP A 204 12.74 19.88 -12.18
C ASP A 204 11.83 20.79 -11.36
N LEU A 205 10.54 20.46 -11.30
CA LEU A 205 9.54 21.20 -10.52
C LEU A 205 9.74 21.02 -9.01
N ALA A 206 10.15 19.83 -8.56
CA ALA A 206 10.55 19.61 -7.18
C ALA A 206 11.81 20.40 -6.81
N ALA A 207 12.77 20.53 -7.73
CA ALA A 207 14.01 21.27 -7.52
C ALA A 207 13.78 22.79 -7.48
N SER A 208 12.80 23.31 -8.22
CA SER A 208 12.48 24.75 -8.22
C SER A 208 11.85 25.22 -6.91
N ASP A 209 11.02 24.38 -6.28
CA ASP A 209 10.34 24.69 -5.01
C ASP A 209 10.47 23.53 -4.01
N PRO A 210 11.68 23.26 -3.48
CA PRO A 210 11.99 22.01 -2.78
C PRO A 210 11.26 21.84 -1.44
N VAL A 211 10.87 22.94 -0.79
CA VAL A 211 10.21 22.89 0.53
C VAL A 211 8.70 22.73 0.39
N LEU A 212 8.06 23.61 -0.38
CA LEU A 212 6.59 23.71 -0.48
C LEU A 212 6.01 22.94 -1.66
N GLY A 213 6.83 22.64 -2.68
CA GLY A 213 6.36 22.18 -3.97
C GLY A 213 5.53 23.24 -4.71
N ALA A 214 5.00 22.83 -5.85
CA ALA A 214 4.18 23.65 -6.71
C ALA A 214 2.74 23.87 -6.20
N GLY A 215 2.31 23.09 -5.20
CA GLY A 215 0.94 23.02 -4.68
C GLY A 215 0.22 21.72 -5.10
N PRO A 216 -0.63 21.14 -4.23
CA PRO A 216 -1.34 19.90 -4.52
C PRO A 216 -2.25 20.05 -5.75
N GLY A 217 -2.25 19.06 -6.63
CA GLY A 217 -3.08 19.02 -7.84
C GLY A 217 -2.70 20.01 -8.93
N ARG A 218 -1.53 20.65 -8.84
CA ARG A 218 -1.06 21.66 -9.81
C ARG A 218 -0.02 21.17 -10.80
N PHE A 219 0.40 19.91 -10.72
CA PHE A 219 1.40 19.38 -11.66
C PHE A 219 1.02 19.59 -13.14
N GLU A 220 -0.27 19.46 -13.45
CA GLU A 220 -0.81 19.62 -14.81
C GLU A 220 -0.78 21.09 -15.30
N ASP A 221 -0.88 22.08 -14.40
CA ASP A 221 -0.71 23.52 -14.72
C ASP A 221 0.70 23.81 -15.24
N PHE A 222 1.63 22.96 -14.78
CA PHE A 222 3.01 22.78 -15.21
C PHE A 222 3.16 22.62 -16.73
N GLY A 223 2.20 21.97 -17.40
CA GLY A 223 2.30 21.43 -18.75
C GLY A 223 2.16 22.46 -19.88
N THR A 224 2.94 22.31 -20.95
CA THR A 224 2.72 23.07 -22.20
C THR A 224 1.39 22.62 -22.82
N VAL A 225 0.35 23.43 -22.67
CA VAL A 225 -0.87 23.33 -23.46
C VAL A 225 -0.52 23.67 -24.90
N SER A 226 -0.18 22.67 -25.70
CA SER A 226 -0.28 22.80 -27.15
C SER A 226 -1.75 22.60 -27.49
N ALA A 227 -2.45 23.67 -27.85
CA ALA A 227 -3.88 23.71 -28.14
C ALA A 227 -4.33 22.84 -29.34
N ALA A 228 -3.45 21.99 -29.88
CA ALA A 228 -3.69 21.21 -31.09
C ALA A 228 -3.99 19.71 -30.83
N SER A 229 -3.90 19.21 -29.60
CA SER A 229 -4.34 17.84 -29.27
C SER A 229 -4.62 17.67 -27.78
N PRO A 230 -5.77 17.11 -27.37
CA PRO A 230 -5.98 16.71 -25.99
C PRO A 230 -5.06 15.52 -25.69
N VAL A 231 -3.90 15.80 -25.09
CA VAL A 231 -3.01 14.73 -24.61
C VAL A 231 -3.73 14.05 -23.44
N PRO A 232 -3.99 12.73 -23.53
CA PRO A 232 -4.66 12.02 -22.44
C PRO A 232 -3.66 11.84 -21.28
N ASP A 233 -3.96 12.50 -20.15
CA ASP A 233 -3.33 12.32 -18.82
C ASP A 233 -1.87 12.82 -18.67
N ALA A 234 -1.70 14.06 -18.20
CA ALA A 234 -0.41 14.75 -18.07
C ALA A 234 0.32 14.54 -16.71
N ARG A 235 -0.10 13.56 -15.91
CA ARG A 235 0.51 13.28 -14.58
C ARG A 235 1.81 12.50 -14.72
N PRO A 236 2.74 12.54 -13.73
CA PRO A 236 3.96 11.74 -13.78
C PRO A 236 3.69 10.24 -13.64
N HIS A 237 2.50 9.81 -13.21
CA HIS A 237 2.21 8.42 -12.88
C HIS A 237 3.23 7.82 -11.91
N SER A 238 3.67 8.59 -10.92
CA SER A 238 4.47 8.14 -9.79
C SER A 238 4.05 8.95 -8.58
N ALA A 239 3.52 8.30 -7.54
CA ALA A 239 3.08 8.99 -6.34
C ALA A 239 4.25 9.72 -5.64
N VAL A 240 5.46 9.17 -5.70
CA VAL A 240 6.66 9.76 -5.10
C VAL A 240 7.05 11.05 -5.81
N LEU A 241 7.17 11.00 -7.14
CA LEU A 241 7.53 12.18 -7.93
C LEU A 241 6.44 13.24 -7.91
N GLN A 242 5.16 12.81 -7.93
CA GLN A 242 4.04 13.73 -7.82
C GLN A 242 4.03 14.44 -6.46
N VAL A 243 4.19 13.72 -5.35
CA VAL A 243 4.24 14.33 -4.01
C VAL A 243 5.47 15.24 -3.86
N ALA A 244 6.63 14.85 -4.41
CA ALA A 244 7.81 15.69 -4.41
C ALA A 244 7.58 17.01 -5.18
N ALA A 245 7.00 16.94 -6.38
CA ALA A 245 6.72 18.10 -7.21
C ALA A 245 5.62 19.01 -6.63
N GLU A 246 4.55 18.43 -6.08
CA GLU A 246 3.38 19.18 -5.62
C GLU A 246 3.46 19.62 -4.16
N GLN A 247 4.12 18.85 -3.29
CA GLN A 247 4.14 19.08 -1.84
C GLN A 247 5.56 19.20 -1.26
N GLY A 248 6.59 19.13 -2.10
CA GLY A 248 7.99 19.28 -1.71
C GLY A 248 8.50 18.15 -0.80
N PHE A 249 9.68 18.38 -0.24
CA PHE A 249 10.32 17.49 0.72
C PHE A 249 9.44 17.19 1.94
N ILE A 250 8.65 18.16 2.40
CA ILE A 250 7.78 17.97 3.57
C ILE A 250 6.66 16.98 3.24
N GLY A 251 6.05 17.08 2.05
CA GLY A 251 5.09 16.09 1.59
C GLY A 251 5.69 14.69 1.49
N LEU A 252 6.91 14.59 0.95
CA LEU A 252 7.63 13.32 0.86
C LEU A 252 7.93 12.74 2.26
N ALA A 253 8.40 13.57 3.19
CA ALA A 253 8.67 13.17 4.57
C ALA A 253 7.40 12.67 5.28
N LEU A 254 6.26 13.31 5.05
CA LEU A 254 4.96 12.89 5.60
C LEU A 254 4.48 11.58 4.99
N LEU A 255 4.66 11.37 3.68
CA LEU A 255 4.36 10.10 3.02
C LEU A 255 5.24 8.97 3.57
N THR A 256 6.54 9.21 3.70
CA THR A 256 7.48 8.26 4.32
C THR A 256 7.11 7.99 5.78
N ALA A 257 6.72 9.02 6.55
CA ALA A 257 6.27 8.87 7.93
C ALA A 257 4.96 8.06 8.01
N ALA A 258 4.02 8.23 7.08
CA ALA A 258 2.79 7.44 7.02
C ALA A 258 3.06 5.97 6.74
N TYR A 259 3.93 5.68 5.78
CA TYR A 259 4.35 4.30 5.50
C TYR A 259 5.15 3.69 6.64
N GLY A 260 6.09 4.44 7.22
CA GLY A 260 6.87 4.04 8.38
C GLY A 260 5.99 3.78 9.61
N TRP A 261 4.98 4.62 9.85
CA TRP A 261 3.97 4.41 10.89
C TRP A 261 3.20 3.10 10.65
N LEU A 262 2.78 2.83 9.42
CA LEU A 262 2.08 1.59 9.08
C LEU A 262 2.95 0.36 9.38
N LEU A 263 4.23 0.37 8.97
CA LEU A 263 5.18 -0.70 9.28
C LEU A 263 5.44 -0.82 10.79
N TYR A 264 5.49 0.31 11.51
CA TYR A 264 5.66 0.33 12.96
C TYR A 264 4.45 -0.29 13.69
N VAL A 265 3.23 0.05 13.32
CA VAL A 265 2.03 -0.54 13.94
C VAL A 265 1.91 -2.01 13.55
N LEU A 266 2.26 -2.37 12.32
CA LEU A 266 2.40 -3.77 11.92
C LEU A 266 3.45 -4.47 12.77
N TRP A 267 4.60 -3.89 13.07
CA TRP A 267 5.60 -4.50 13.95
C TRP A 267 5.08 -4.70 15.38
N ARG A 268 4.31 -3.74 15.90
CA ARG A 268 3.72 -3.76 17.26
C ARG A 268 2.43 -4.58 17.40
N SER A 269 1.85 -5.08 16.31
CA SER A 269 0.57 -5.79 16.34
C SER A 269 0.63 -7.10 17.14
N ALA A 270 -0.42 -7.41 17.89
CA ALA A 270 -0.59 -8.67 18.63
C ALA A 270 -0.93 -9.87 17.72
N ARG A 271 -1.19 -9.64 16.42
CA ARG A 271 -1.43 -10.72 15.46
C ARG A 271 -0.18 -11.58 15.23
N SER A 272 -0.42 -12.80 14.75
CA SER A 272 0.66 -13.73 14.42
C SER A 272 1.62 -13.14 13.39
N THR A 273 2.89 -13.53 13.48
CA THR A 273 3.94 -13.07 12.56
C THR A 273 3.56 -13.31 11.10
N GLN A 274 2.90 -14.43 10.79
CA GLN A 274 2.48 -14.73 9.42
C GLN A 274 1.51 -13.68 8.88
N VAL A 275 0.42 -13.38 9.60
CA VAL A 275 -0.58 -12.38 9.18
C VAL A 275 0.07 -10.99 9.00
N VAL A 276 1.00 -10.65 9.88
CA VAL A 276 1.66 -9.34 9.83
C VAL A 276 2.60 -9.24 8.64
N LEU A 277 3.41 -10.26 8.38
CA LEU A 277 4.33 -10.25 7.24
C LEU A 277 3.58 -10.35 5.92
N THR A 278 2.45 -11.06 5.86
CA THR A 278 1.60 -11.11 4.66
C THR A 278 0.95 -9.76 4.36
N ALA A 279 0.41 -9.10 5.38
CA ALA A 279 -0.16 -7.77 5.24
C ALA A 279 0.92 -6.74 4.88
N GLY A 280 2.08 -6.81 5.54
CA GLY A 280 3.25 -6.00 5.23
C GLY A 280 3.67 -6.16 3.77
N ALA A 281 3.86 -7.38 3.30
CA ALA A 281 4.24 -7.65 1.91
C ALA A 281 3.24 -7.09 0.89
N ALA A 282 1.93 -7.23 1.16
CA ALA A 282 0.90 -6.67 0.29
C ALA A 282 0.91 -5.13 0.27
N LEU A 283 1.03 -4.49 1.45
CA LEU A 283 1.09 -3.03 1.56
C LEU A 283 2.37 -2.46 0.93
N THR A 284 3.49 -3.16 1.08
CA THR A 284 4.77 -2.86 0.41
C THR A 284 4.66 -3.00 -1.10
N ALA A 285 4.00 -4.04 -1.60
CA ALA A 285 3.76 -4.22 -3.02
C ALA A 285 2.87 -3.09 -3.59
N VAL A 286 1.83 -2.67 -2.86
CA VAL A 286 1.03 -1.48 -3.24
C VAL A 286 1.90 -0.22 -3.23
N ALA A 287 2.77 -0.04 -2.24
CA ALA A 287 3.68 1.10 -2.19
C ALA A 287 4.64 1.13 -3.39
N MET A 288 5.23 -0.01 -3.76
CA MET A 288 6.08 -0.16 -4.96
C MET A 288 5.29 0.10 -6.26
N LEU A 289 4.05 -0.38 -6.36
CA LEU A 289 3.19 -0.05 -7.51
C LEU A 289 2.88 1.45 -7.55
N ALA A 290 2.76 2.11 -6.40
CA ALA A 290 2.55 3.55 -6.32
C ALA A 290 3.82 4.37 -6.61
N THR A 291 5.03 3.81 -6.46
CA THR A 291 6.24 4.53 -6.87
C THR A 291 6.39 4.62 -8.39
N VAL A 292 5.76 3.71 -9.13
CA VAL A 292 5.82 3.63 -10.61
C VAL A 292 4.46 3.91 -11.27
N GLY A 293 3.43 4.19 -10.46
CA GLY A 293 2.06 4.39 -10.91
C GLY A 293 1.27 5.38 -10.05
N ASN A 294 0.02 5.61 -10.43
CA ASN A 294 -0.93 6.47 -9.72
C ASN A 294 -1.88 5.69 -8.79
N ALA A 295 -1.50 4.49 -8.34
CA ALA A 295 -2.37 3.59 -7.57
C ALA A 295 -3.02 4.27 -6.34
N LEU A 296 -2.27 5.14 -5.63
CA LEU A 296 -2.77 5.87 -4.46
C LEU A 296 -3.76 7.00 -4.80
N SER A 297 -3.89 7.39 -6.07
CA SER A 297 -4.92 8.35 -6.50
C SER A 297 -6.32 7.75 -6.50
N PHE A 298 -6.44 6.42 -6.41
CA PHE A 298 -7.72 5.72 -6.39
C PHE A 298 -8.18 5.47 -4.95
N THR A 299 -9.31 6.06 -4.58
CA THR A 299 -9.91 5.93 -3.25
C THR A 299 -10.13 4.48 -2.84
N ALA A 300 -10.52 3.60 -3.78
CA ALA A 300 -10.69 2.18 -3.49
C ALA A 300 -9.39 1.51 -3.00
N VAL A 301 -8.25 1.90 -3.57
CA VAL A 301 -6.92 1.37 -3.20
C VAL A 301 -6.51 1.88 -1.83
N THR A 302 -6.72 3.17 -1.53
CA THR A 302 -6.38 3.76 -0.22
C THR A 302 -7.27 3.24 0.90
N VAL A 303 -8.59 3.07 0.64
CA VAL A 303 -9.50 2.37 1.55
C VAL A 303 -9.04 0.93 1.78
N GLY A 304 -8.72 0.19 0.72
CA GLY A 304 -8.28 -1.21 0.82
C GLY A 304 -6.97 -1.38 1.58
N ALA A 305 -6.00 -0.48 1.38
CA ALA A 305 -4.75 -0.44 2.14
C ALA A 305 -5.01 -0.16 3.64
N GLY A 306 -5.89 0.82 3.93
CA GLY A 306 -6.35 1.08 5.28
C GLY A 306 -6.99 -0.15 5.93
N LEU A 307 -7.97 -0.77 5.25
CA LEU A 307 -8.67 -1.97 5.71
C LEU A 307 -7.71 -3.11 6.04
N LEU A 308 -6.78 -3.43 5.13
CA LEU A 308 -5.82 -4.51 5.34
C LEU A 308 -4.89 -4.22 6.54
N GLY A 309 -4.38 -2.98 6.64
CA GLY A 309 -3.59 -2.54 7.79
C GLY A 309 -4.38 -2.60 9.11
N GLY A 310 -5.67 -2.25 9.06
CA GLY A 310 -6.57 -2.33 10.21
C GLY A 310 -6.78 -3.77 10.66
N ILE A 311 -7.12 -4.68 9.74
CA ILE A 311 -7.33 -6.11 10.02
C ILE A 311 -6.07 -6.74 10.62
N ALA A 312 -4.90 -6.46 10.03
CA ALA A 312 -3.62 -7.01 10.49
C ALA A 312 -3.15 -6.45 11.84
N THR A 313 -3.77 -5.37 12.32
CA THR A 313 -3.45 -4.73 13.60
C THR A 313 -4.59 -4.81 14.63
N ALA A 314 -5.70 -5.45 14.25
CA ALA A 314 -6.86 -5.64 15.10
C ALA A 314 -6.54 -6.53 16.31
N VAL A 315 -7.05 -6.17 17.48
CA VAL A 315 -6.99 -6.98 18.70
C VAL A 315 -8.24 -7.87 18.73
N PRO A 316 -8.12 -9.20 18.84
CA PRO A 316 -9.27 -10.08 18.97
C PRO A 316 -10.08 -9.77 20.23
N PHE A 317 -11.40 -9.69 20.12
CA PHE A 317 -12.28 -9.59 21.29
C PHE A 317 -12.43 -11.01 21.87
N GLY A 318 -11.84 -11.28 23.04
CA GLY A 318 -11.96 -12.57 23.73
C GLY A 318 -10.70 -13.09 24.42
N ASP A 319 -9.54 -12.46 24.24
CA ASP A 319 -8.36 -12.74 25.06
C ASP A 319 -8.45 -11.92 26.36
N GLU A 320 -9.29 -12.39 27.29
CA GLU A 320 -9.22 -11.97 28.69
C GLU A 320 -7.87 -12.45 29.25
N PRO A 321 -7.06 -11.60 29.89
CA PRO A 321 -5.80 -12.05 30.48
C PRO A 321 -6.11 -13.18 31.48
N PRO A 322 -5.28 -14.23 31.58
CA PRO A 322 -5.45 -15.22 32.63
C PRO A 322 -5.40 -14.49 33.97
N ASP A 323 -6.49 -14.58 34.74
CA ASP A 323 -6.55 -14.10 36.11
C ASP A 323 -5.39 -14.70 36.90
N ASP A 324 -4.44 -13.86 37.32
CA ASP A 324 -3.37 -14.19 38.27
C ASP A 324 -3.92 -14.39 39.71
N ASP A 325 -5.25 -14.34 39.90
CA ASP A 325 -5.91 -14.44 41.21
C ASP A 325 -6.29 -15.88 41.62
N ALA A 326 -5.82 -16.91 40.91
CA ALA A 326 -5.94 -18.31 41.33
C ALA A 326 -4.76 -18.80 42.21
N ALA A 327 -4.03 -17.88 42.86
CA ALA A 327 -3.16 -18.24 43.98
C ALA A 327 -4.00 -18.50 45.24
N ALA A 328 -4.64 -19.67 45.29
CA ALA A 328 -5.24 -20.19 46.51
C ALA A 328 -4.16 -20.30 47.61
N PRO A 329 -4.39 -19.79 48.83
CA PRO A 329 -3.46 -19.99 49.92
C PRO A 329 -3.41 -21.47 50.30
N GLU A 330 -2.17 -21.94 50.40
CA GLU A 330 -1.75 -23.29 50.72
C GLU A 330 -2.41 -23.80 52.02
N PHE A 331 -2.98 -25.00 51.95
CA PHE A 331 -3.54 -25.74 53.08
C PHE A 331 -2.51 -25.86 54.22
N VAL A 332 -2.83 -25.28 55.38
CA VAL A 332 -2.14 -25.57 56.65
C VAL A 332 -2.35 -27.05 56.98
N ARG A 333 -1.26 -27.83 56.87
CA ARG A 333 -1.20 -29.25 57.23
C ARG A 333 -0.46 -29.42 58.54
N ASP A 334 -1.21 -29.89 59.54
CA ASP A 334 -0.84 -30.70 60.71
C ASP A 334 0.34 -30.26 61.60
N GLY A 335 -0.03 -29.65 62.73
CA GLY A 335 0.73 -29.77 63.98
C GLY A 335 0.31 -31.01 64.77
N ARG A 336 1.11 -32.08 64.70
CA ARG A 336 1.19 -33.13 65.73
C ARG A 336 2.64 -33.24 66.20
N GLY A 337 2.88 -32.82 67.43
CA GLY A 337 4.13 -33.00 68.14
C GLY A 337 4.06 -32.30 69.49
N GLY A 338 3.71 -33.06 70.54
CA GLY A 338 3.59 -32.60 71.92
C GLY A 338 2.55 -33.40 72.69
#